data_AF-U5QE96-F1
#
_entry.id   AF-U5QE96-F1
#
_cell.length_a   1.000
_cell.length_b   1.000
_cell.length_c   1.000
_cell.angle_alpha   90.00
_cell.angle_beta   90.00
_cell.angle_gamma   90.00
#
_symmetry.space_group_name_H-M   'P 1'
#
loop_
_entity.id
_entity.type
_entity.pdbx_description
1 polymer ?
#
loop_
_entity_poly.entity_id
_entity_poly.type
_entity_poly.pdbx_seq_one_letter_code
_entity_poly.pdbx_strand_id
1 'polypeptide(L)' 'MSKADSLYYRHRFPPEIISHCVWSYFRFNLGYRDVEEMMAMRCITLTCETVRA' A
#
# COMPACT_ATOMS: atom_id res chain seq x y z
N MET A 1 -17.51 3.41 -19.73
CA MET A 1 -16.10 3.57 -19.32
C MET A 1 -15.45 2.21 -19.36
N SER A 2 -14.58 1.99 -20.34
CA SER A 2 -13.78 0.77 -20.47
C SER A 2 -13.06 0.53 -19.15
N LYS A 3 -13.35 -0.61 -18.52
CA LYS A 3 -12.70 -1.09 -17.30
C LYS A 3 -11.23 -1.28 -17.64
N ALA A 4 -10.46 -0.19 -17.55
CA ALA A 4 -9.01 -0.26 -17.55
C ALA A 4 -8.68 -1.34 -16.52
N ASP A 5 -8.03 -2.39 -16.99
CA ASP A 5 -7.53 -3.49 -16.19
C ASP A 5 -6.99 -2.89 -14.90
N SER A 6 -7.75 -3.02 -13.80
CA SER A 6 -7.42 -2.28 -12.59
C SER A 6 -6.06 -2.80 -12.21
N LEU A 7 -5.04 -1.94 -12.21
CA LEU A 7 -3.65 -2.31 -11.88
C LEU A 7 -3.55 -3.08 -10.54
N TYR A 8 -4.60 -3.01 -9.73
CA TYR A 8 -4.76 -3.67 -8.45
C TYR A 8 -5.84 -4.79 -8.43
N TYR A 9 -6.25 -5.31 -9.59
CA TYR A 9 -7.23 -6.39 -9.69
C TYR A 9 -6.66 -7.65 -9.03
N ARG A 10 -7.32 -8.11 -7.95
CA ARG A 10 -6.92 -9.23 -7.05
C ARG A 10 -5.94 -8.88 -5.92
N HIS A 11 -5.64 -7.60 -5.68
CA HIS A 11 -4.91 -7.25 -4.47
C HIS A 11 -5.81 -7.32 -3.24
N ARG A 12 -5.22 -7.70 -2.09
CA ARG A 12 -5.92 -7.84 -0.80
C ARG A 12 -6.40 -6.49 -0.24
N PHE A 13 -5.81 -5.39 -0.73
CA PHE A 13 -6.09 -4.03 -0.30
C PHE A 13 -6.69 -3.22 -1.44
N PRO A 14 -7.57 -2.25 -1.13
CA PRO A 14 -8.08 -1.33 -2.13
C PRO A 14 -6.94 -0.48 -2.72
N PRO A 15 -7.09 -0.02 -3.97
CA PRO A 15 -6.05 0.69 -4.71
C PRO A 15 -5.57 1.98 -4.02
N GLU A 16 -6.44 2.63 -3.23
CA GLU A 16 -6.11 3.83 -2.46
C GLU A 16 -5.03 3.58 -1.41
N ILE A 17 -5.09 2.42 -0.73
CA ILE A 17 -4.12 2.02 0.30
C ILE A 17 -2.76 1.75 -0.34
N ILE A 18 -2.78 1.01 -1.46
CA ILE A 18 -1.56 0.64 -2.18
C ILE A 18 -0.88 1.89 -2.75
N SER A 19 -1.66 2.80 -3.34
CA SER A 19 -1.15 4.07 -3.84
C SER A 19 -0.54 4.92 -2.71
N HIS A 20 -1.20 4.97 -1.53
CA HIS A 20 -0.67 5.69 -0.38
C HIS A 20 0.63 5.09 0.17
N CYS A 21 0.73 3.75 0.25
CA CYS A 21 1.97 3.07 0.63
C CYS A 21 3.12 3.39 -0.32
N VAL A 22 2.89 3.22 -1.62
CA VAL A 22 3.89 3.45 -2.66
C VAL A 22 4.32 4.93 -2.66
N TRP A 23 3.37 5.85 -2.51
CA TRP A 23 3.67 7.27 -2.40
C TRP A 23 4.52 7.60 -1.18
N SER A 24 4.16 7.08 0.01
CA SER A 24 4.93 7.31 1.23
C SER A 24 6.34 6.72 1.15
N TYR A 25 6.49 5.53 0.56
CA TYR A 25 7.79 4.90 0.30
C TYR A 25 8.68 5.78 -0.60
N PHE A 26 8.16 6.21 -1.74
CA PHE A 26 8.91 7.05 -2.70
C PHE A 26 9.17 8.47 -2.20
N ARG A 27 8.22 9.08 -1.50
CA ARG A 27 8.26 10.50 -1.15
C ARG A 27 9.14 10.80 0.06
N PHE A 28 9.19 9.87 1.01
CA PHE A 28 9.87 10.06 2.30
C PHE A 28 11.04 9.09 2.52
N ASN A 29 11.33 8.17 1.59
CA ASN A 29 12.28 7.06 1.80
C ASN A 29 11.98 6.27 3.09
N LEU A 30 10.69 6.17 3.46
CA LEU A 30 10.27 5.45 4.65
C LEU A 30 10.61 3.98 4.51
N GLY A 31 11.16 3.39 5.58
CA GLY A 31 11.36 1.96 5.64
C GLY A 31 10.02 1.22 5.62
N TYR A 32 10.06 -0.07 5.29
CA TYR A 32 8.86 -0.91 5.33
C TYR A 32 8.17 -0.88 6.69
N ARG A 33 8.96 -0.75 7.77
CA ARG A 33 8.49 -0.70 9.15
C ARG A 33 7.79 0.61 9.48
N ASP A 34 8.30 1.74 9.00
CA ASP A 34 7.63 3.02 9.18
C ASP A 34 6.30 3.09 8.41
N VAL A 35 6.26 2.54 7.19
CA VAL A 35 5.02 2.42 6.41
C VAL A 35 4.01 1.52 7.12
N GLU A 36 4.48 0.42 7.73
CA GLU A 36 3.66 -0.47 8.55
C GLU A 36 3.06 0.24 9.76
N GLU A 37 3.84 1.02 10.52
CA GLU A 37 3.34 1.79 11.66
C GLU A 37 2.35 2.90 11.25
N MET A 38 2.61 3.59 10.13
CA MET A 38 1.68 4.59 9.60
C MET A 38 0.32 3.99 9.22
N MET A 39 0.32 2.78 8.65
CA MET A 39 -0.90 2.09 8.29
C MET A 39 -1.59 1.47 9.52
N ALA A 40 -0.81 1.01 10.51
CA ALA A 40 -1.33 0.54 11.79
C ALA A 40 -2.11 1.65 12.53
N MET A 41 -1.62 2.90 12.49
CA MET A 41 -2.37 4.06 13.02
C MET A 41 -3.72 4.28 12.34
N ARG A 42 -3.87 3.85 11.08
CA ARG A 42 -5.13 3.93 10.31
C ARG A 42 -5.97 2.65 10.43
N CYS A 43 -5.69 1.80 11.43
CA CYS A 43 -6.32 0.49 11.63
C CYS A 43 -6.09 -0.51 10.48
N ILE A 44 -5.02 -0.34 9.69
CA ILE A 44 -4.67 -1.22 8.58
C ILE A 44 -3.38 -1.95 8.92
N THR A 45 -3.49 -3.25 9.23
CA THR A 45 -2.32 -4.09 9.46
C THR A 45 -1.71 -4.50 8.13
N LEU A 46 -0.63 -3.84 7.73
CA LEU A 46 0.28 -4.35 6.72
C LEU A 46 1.37 -5.17 7.40
N THR A 47 1.90 -6.14 6.69
CA THR A 47 3.19 -6.74 7.06
C THR A 47 4.21 -6.33 6.01
N CYS A 48 5.49 -6.27 6.38
CA CYS A 48 6.58 -6.06 5.42
C CYS A 48 6.52 -7.04 4.22
N GLU A 49 5.99 -8.25 4.42
CA GLU A 49 5.76 -9.26 3.38
C GLU A 49 4.68 -8.83 2.37
N THR A 50 3.69 -8.07 2.81
CA THR A 50 2.61 -7.54 1.96
C THR A 50 3.13 -6.52 0.95
N VAL A 51 4.20 -5.79 1.29
CA VAL A 51 4.81 -4.78 0.41
C VAL A 51 5.76 -5.43 -0.62
N ARG A 52 6.21 -6.67 -0.36
CA ARG A 52 7.18 -7.39 -1.20
C ARG A 52 6.54 -8.31 -2.25
N ALA A 53 5.26 -8.65 -2.10
CA ALA A 53 4.54 -9.64 -2.92
C ALA A 53 3.97 -9.05 -4.21
#